data_AF-A0A817C026-F1
#
_entry.id   AF-A0A817C026-F1
#
_cell.length_a   1.000
_cell.length_b   1.000
_cell.length_c   1.000
_cell.angle_alpha   90.00
_cell.angle_beta   90.00
_cell.angle_gamma   90.00
#
_symmetry.space_group_name_H-M   'P 1'
#
loop_
_entity.id
_entity.type
_entity.pdbx_description
1 polymer ?
#
loop_
_entity_poly.entity_id
_entity_poly.type
_entity_poly.pdbx_seq_one_letter_code
_entity_poly.pdbx_strand_id
1 'polypeptide(L)'
;MGEYCSRYGVRGCLRHLYYLNDLLDRAEQGFMIDPQLIHYSYVFCASHVSGNRPDNNVSTITMEEKDRFNEIKERLKIFLEHQVTNFRFSFPFGRPEGALKATLSLLERVLAKDLATPISRDDIRHFIGKCLENAAYINYTRVSDQAKIEETVYNSDDSPRKKVEDLIHLAELCIELLQQDSEHYREAFQQYNDLLIEHEEIFWSLFAVDMEHVIDQQPIESWDSFPLFQLLNDYLRTHESLSNGRFHQQLRDTFAPLVVRYVDLMESCIAQSIHKGFEKENWKPKARGCATSEDILWKLDALQCFIRDLHWPDEIFGEHLEKRLKQMASDMIEACAKRVWRHFETWIKKGGLIGGTSSDYLLPSECCVMINVILDCKVQALKLCALHSGDLHQYHTRIDEYLEKILSDMSKALIQKLLSVLDSILKKLSRYDEGSFFAQILSLTKPINEDGQAYVSCVNANLEQLRQKISDEIFTLTIFEEWYRQQTHFIFMWLGERTEISLHSYQLACLMLIVKKTHGSFELQGVQEKDLNSQLYNSIMQRLHFEETANAVK
;
A
#
# COMPACT_ATOMS: atom_id res chain seq x y z
N MET A 1 -29.55 -7.12 67.88
CA MET A 1 -29.97 -8.48 67.45
C MET A 1 -29.26 -9.62 68.19
N GLY A 2 -27.93 -9.58 68.38
CA GLY A 2 -27.18 -10.66 69.07
C GLY A 2 -27.68 -11.00 70.48
N GLU A 3 -28.00 -9.99 71.28
CA GLU A 3 -28.52 -10.17 72.65
C GLU A 3 -29.92 -10.79 72.68
N TYR A 4 -30.82 -10.39 71.78
CA TYR A 4 -32.15 -11.00 71.60
C TYR A 4 -32.02 -12.49 71.26
N CYS A 5 -31.17 -12.82 70.29
CA CYS A 5 -31.00 -14.20 69.85
C CYS A 5 -30.42 -15.10 70.95
N SER A 6 -29.51 -14.57 71.76
CA SER A 6 -28.94 -15.27 72.92
C SER A 6 -30.00 -15.51 74.01
N ARG A 7 -30.86 -14.51 74.27
CA ARG A 7 -31.94 -14.61 75.26
C ARG A 7 -33.08 -15.54 74.86
N TYR A 8 -33.39 -15.63 73.56
CA TYR A 8 -34.53 -16.41 73.05
C TYR A 8 -34.15 -17.72 72.34
N GLY A 9 -32.87 -18.14 72.44
CA GLY A 9 -32.43 -19.42 71.88
C GLY A 9 -32.55 -19.52 70.35
N VAL A 10 -32.50 -18.40 69.63
CA VAL A 10 -32.62 -18.39 68.17
C VAL A 10 -31.40 -19.05 67.54
N ARG A 11 -31.64 -20.13 66.79
CA ARG A 11 -30.59 -20.92 66.14
C ARG A 11 -29.74 -20.06 65.21
N GLY A 12 -28.42 -20.27 65.26
CA GLY A 12 -27.48 -19.52 64.44
C GLY A 12 -27.76 -19.64 62.94
N CYS A 13 -28.05 -20.85 62.45
CA CYS A 13 -28.35 -21.11 61.04
C CYS A 13 -29.60 -20.37 60.59
N LEU A 14 -30.69 -20.45 61.35
CA LEU A 14 -31.91 -19.70 61.06
C LEU A 14 -31.66 -18.20 60.89
N ARG A 15 -30.82 -17.58 61.73
CA ARG A 15 -30.46 -16.15 61.59
C ARG A 15 -29.74 -15.86 60.29
N HIS A 16 -28.77 -16.70 59.92
CA HIS A 16 -28.03 -16.54 58.68
C HIS A 16 -28.88 -16.83 57.44
N LEU A 17 -29.89 -17.71 57.52
CA LEU A 17 -30.86 -17.90 56.45
C LEU A 17 -31.71 -16.65 56.22
N TYR A 18 -32.28 -16.06 57.27
CA TYR A 18 -33.02 -14.79 57.14
C TYR A 18 -32.11 -13.66 56.66
N TYR A 19 -30.89 -13.56 57.21
CA TYR A 19 -29.94 -12.53 56.78
C TYR A 19 -29.52 -12.69 55.31
N LEU A 20 -29.23 -13.92 54.87
CA LEU A 20 -28.90 -14.20 53.47
C LEU A 20 -30.06 -13.86 52.54
N ASN A 21 -31.30 -14.18 52.95
CA ASN A 21 -32.49 -13.82 52.19
C ASN A 21 -32.67 -12.29 52.09
N ASP A 22 -32.52 -11.55 53.20
CA ASP A 22 -32.61 -10.09 53.20
C ASP A 22 -31.50 -9.43 52.36
N LEU A 23 -30.29 -10.01 52.36
CA LEU A 23 -29.18 -9.55 51.53
C LEU A 23 -29.51 -9.76 50.04
N LEU A 24 -30.07 -10.91 49.66
CA LEU A 24 -30.52 -11.19 48.30
C LEU A 24 -31.64 -10.25 47.87
N ASP A 25 -32.65 -10.02 48.72
CA ASP A 25 -33.75 -9.08 48.44
C ASP A 25 -33.23 -7.69 48.09
N ARG A 26 -32.21 -7.21 48.82
CA ARG A 26 -31.59 -5.91 48.55
C ARG A 26 -30.70 -5.95 47.31
N ALA A 27 -29.92 -7.01 47.12
CA ALA A 27 -29.05 -7.14 45.96
C ALA A 27 -29.86 -7.17 44.65
N GLU A 28 -30.98 -7.89 44.62
CA GLU A 28 -31.90 -7.95 43.48
C GLU A 28 -32.62 -6.63 43.20
N GLN A 29 -32.77 -5.76 44.23
CA GLN A 29 -33.27 -4.39 44.06
C GLN A 29 -32.18 -3.40 43.59
N GLY A 30 -30.96 -3.87 43.32
CA GLY A 30 -29.86 -3.06 42.81
C GLY A 30 -29.02 -2.36 43.89
N PHE A 31 -29.20 -2.72 45.17
CA PHE A 31 -28.30 -2.22 46.22
C PHE A 31 -26.94 -2.92 46.12
N MET A 32 -25.85 -2.15 46.16
CA MET A 32 -24.51 -2.73 46.27
C MET A 32 -24.34 -3.38 47.65
N ILE A 33 -24.22 -4.71 47.65
CA ILE A 33 -23.95 -5.53 48.83
C ILE A 33 -22.51 -6.04 48.72
N ASP A 34 -21.75 -5.95 49.81
CA ASP A 34 -20.43 -6.57 49.89
C ASP A 34 -20.54 -8.09 49.67
N PRO A 35 -19.94 -8.64 48.60
CA PRO A 35 -20.00 -10.07 48.29
C PRO A 35 -19.50 -10.96 49.44
N GLN A 36 -18.61 -10.45 50.29
CA GLN A 36 -18.11 -11.19 51.46
C GLN A 36 -19.19 -11.47 52.51
N LEU A 37 -20.21 -10.59 52.63
CA LEU A 37 -21.33 -10.80 53.57
C LEU A 37 -22.22 -11.96 53.14
N ILE A 38 -22.50 -12.04 51.83
CA ILE A 38 -23.25 -13.14 51.21
C ILE A 38 -22.42 -14.42 51.34
N HIS A 39 -21.13 -14.37 50.99
CA HIS A 39 -20.22 -15.52 51.05
C HIS A 39 -20.11 -16.11 52.45
N TYR A 40 -19.84 -15.28 53.46
CA TYR A 40 -19.75 -15.71 54.85
C TYR A 40 -21.05 -16.37 55.33
N SER A 41 -22.20 -15.73 55.06
CA SER A 41 -23.50 -16.24 55.50
C SER A 41 -23.87 -17.53 54.79
N TYR A 42 -23.58 -17.64 53.49
CA TYR A 42 -23.79 -18.86 52.71
C TYR A 42 -22.94 -20.02 53.25
N VAL A 43 -21.63 -19.82 53.44
CA VAL A 43 -20.72 -20.86 53.97
C VAL A 43 -21.13 -21.30 55.38
N PHE A 44 -21.57 -20.36 56.23
CA PHE A 44 -22.08 -20.69 57.55
C PHE A 44 -23.32 -21.59 57.47
N CYS A 45 -24.32 -21.24 56.65
CA CYS A 45 -25.51 -22.06 56.46
C CYS A 45 -25.19 -23.42 55.82
N ALA A 46 -24.35 -23.43 54.77
CA ALA A 46 -23.97 -24.65 54.05
C ALA A 46 -23.24 -25.64 54.96
N SER A 47 -22.32 -25.19 55.82
CA SER A 47 -21.64 -26.06 56.80
C SER A 47 -22.59 -26.64 57.82
N HIS A 48 -23.57 -25.84 58.26
CA HIS A 48 -24.57 -26.27 59.21
C HIS A 48 -25.51 -27.31 58.62
N VAL A 49 -26.01 -27.11 57.39
CA VAL A 49 -26.93 -28.02 56.70
C VAL A 49 -26.22 -29.31 56.24
N SER A 50 -24.93 -29.23 55.91
CA SER A 50 -24.13 -30.38 55.48
C SER A 50 -23.61 -31.23 56.66
N GLY A 51 -23.74 -30.76 57.91
CA GLY A 51 -23.23 -31.46 59.09
C GLY A 51 -21.71 -31.35 59.32
N ASN A 52 -21.00 -30.51 58.57
CA ASN A 52 -19.54 -30.38 58.62
C ASN A 52 -19.11 -29.19 59.48
N ARG A 53 -19.05 -29.36 60.81
CA ARG A 53 -18.43 -28.38 61.72
C ARG A 53 -17.08 -28.87 62.25
N PRO A 54 -16.08 -27.97 62.44
CA PRO A 54 -14.81 -28.30 63.07
C PRO A 54 -14.97 -28.67 64.57
N ASP A 55 -16.04 -28.20 65.22
CA ASP A 55 -16.42 -28.60 66.57
C ASP A 55 -17.34 -29.83 66.47
N ASN A 56 -16.90 -30.99 66.95
CA ASN A 56 -17.55 -32.31 66.96
C ASN A 56 -18.94 -32.41 67.65
N ASN A 57 -19.70 -31.32 67.74
CA ASN A 57 -21.06 -31.30 68.29
C ASN A 57 -22.07 -31.72 67.22
N VAL A 58 -22.96 -32.65 67.60
CA VAL A 58 -24.10 -33.11 66.79
C VAL A 58 -24.95 -31.90 66.37
N SER A 59 -24.97 -31.60 65.06
CA SER A 59 -25.82 -30.56 64.49
C SER A 59 -27.24 -31.11 64.33
N THR A 60 -28.22 -30.43 64.94
CA THR A 60 -29.65 -30.76 64.76
C THR A 60 -30.27 -29.76 63.79
N ILE A 61 -30.28 -30.09 62.51
CA ILE A 61 -30.94 -29.29 61.46
C ILE A 61 -32.43 -29.65 61.43
N THR A 62 -33.32 -28.66 61.42
CA THR A 62 -34.74 -28.91 61.15
C THR A 62 -34.99 -29.08 59.64
N MET A 63 -36.03 -29.83 59.27
CA MET A 63 -36.43 -29.97 57.87
C MET A 63 -36.74 -28.59 57.25
N GLU A 64 -37.40 -27.71 58.00
CA GLU A 64 -37.71 -26.35 57.57
C GLU A 64 -36.45 -25.50 57.27
N GLU A 65 -35.40 -25.59 58.11
CA GLU A 65 -34.12 -24.91 57.86
C GLU A 65 -33.44 -25.45 56.59
N LYS A 66 -33.54 -26.76 56.35
CA LYS A 66 -32.98 -27.40 55.15
C LYS A 66 -33.71 -26.98 53.88
N ASP A 67 -35.04 -26.96 53.90
CA ASP A 67 -35.87 -26.57 52.77
C ASP A 67 -35.67 -25.09 52.42
N ARG A 68 -35.69 -24.19 53.42
CA ARG A 68 -35.36 -22.77 53.23
C ARG A 68 -33.96 -22.55 52.69
N PHE A 69 -32.96 -23.31 53.16
CA PHE A 69 -31.60 -23.21 52.63
C PHE A 69 -31.55 -23.57 51.14
N ASN A 70 -32.23 -24.65 50.73
CA ASN A 70 -32.24 -25.06 49.32
C ASN A 70 -32.92 -24.01 48.42
N GLU A 71 -34.02 -23.40 48.89
CA GLU A 71 -34.69 -22.30 48.19
C GLU A 71 -33.77 -21.09 48.03
N ILE A 72 -33.12 -20.64 49.11
CA ILE A 72 -32.18 -19.52 49.09
C ILE A 72 -30.95 -19.85 48.24
N LYS A 73 -30.48 -21.10 48.25
CA LYS A 73 -29.35 -21.57 47.44
C LYS A 73 -29.66 -21.47 45.94
N GLU A 74 -30.83 -21.93 45.50
CA GLU A 74 -31.22 -21.84 44.09
C GLU A 74 -31.41 -20.39 43.66
N ARG A 75 -32.02 -19.56 44.52
CA ARG A 75 -32.15 -18.11 44.27
C ARG A 75 -30.79 -17.42 44.15
N LEU A 76 -29.86 -17.71 45.06
CA LEU A 76 -28.49 -17.19 45.01
C LEU A 76 -27.76 -17.66 43.73
N LYS A 77 -27.95 -18.91 43.30
CA LYS A 77 -27.37 -19.42 42.06
C LYS A 77 -27.84 -18.60 40.85
N ILE A 78 -29.14 -18.36 40.72
CA ILE A 78 -29.72 -17.55 39.63
C ILE A 78 -29.17 -16.11 39.68
N PHE A 79 -29.07 -15.52 40.87
CA PHE A 79 -28.50 -14.19 41.06
C PHE A 79 -27.03 -14.12 40.60
N LEU A 80 -26.21 -15.10 40.98
CA LEU A 80 -24.79 -15.16 40.58
C LEU A 80 -24.63 -15.42 39.08
N GLU A 81 -25.46 -16.28 38.48
CA GLU A 81 -25.51 -16.50 37.03
C GLU A 81 -25.77 -15.19 36.29
N HIS A 82 -26.75 -14.40 36.77
CA HIS A 82 -27.05 -13.09 36.21
C HIS A 82 -25.88 -12.11 36.32
N GLN A 83 -25.19 -12.08 37.47
CA GLN A 83 -24.03 -11.22 37.72
C GLN A 83 -22.84 -11.57 36.80
N VAL A 84 -22.56 -12.86 36.61
CA VAL A 84 -21.48 -13.32 35.72
C VAL A 84 -21.85 -13.07 34.26
N THR A 85 -23.10 -13.33 33.86
CA THR A 85 -23.58 -13.07 32.49
C THR A 85 -23.58 -11.58 32.16
N ASN A 86 -23.86 -10.71 33.14
CA ASN A 86 -23.87 -9.26 32.98
C ASN A 86 -22.65 -8.61 33.66
N PHE A 87 -21.47 -9.23 33.58
CA PHE A 87 -20.31 -8.82 34.36
C PHE A 87 -19.91 -7.35 34.14
N ARG A 88 -20.03 -6.83 32.91
CA ARG A 88 -19.75 -5.41 32.61
C ARG A 88 -20.67 -4.44 33.35
N PHE A 89 -21.94 -4.81 33.50
CA PHE A 89 -22.93 -3.98 34.19
C PHE A 89 -22.89 -4.17 35.71
N SER A 90 -22.69 -5.42 36.13
CA SER A 90 -22.64 -5.82 37.54
C SER A 90 -21.37 -5.32 38.22
N PHE A 91 -20.27 -5.24 37.48
CA PHE A 91 -18.96 -4.81 37.94
C PHE A 91 -18.39 -3.75 36.99
N PRO A 92 -18.91 -2.52 36.96
CA PRO A 92 -18.46 -1.51 36.01
C PRO A 92 -16.96 -1.21 36.17
N PHE A 93 -16.19 -1.37 35.08
CA PHE A 93 -14.72 -1.23 35.06
C PHE A 93 -14.02 -2.09 36.11
N GLY A 94 -14.53 -3.31 36.35
CA GLY A 94 -13.99 -4.24 37.33
C GLY A 94 -14.21 -3.82 38.79
N ARG A 95 -15.07 -2.84 39.07
CA ARG A 95 -15.30 -2.32 40.42
C ARG A 95 -16.51 -2.94 41.11
N PRO A 96 -16.46 -3.15 42.45
CA PRO A 96 -15.26 -3.01 43.28
C PRO A 96 -14.19 -4.07 42.96
N GLU A 97 -12.92 -3.73 43.16
CA GLU A 97 -11.79 -4.58 42.78
C GLU A 97 -11.88 -5.97 43.44
N GLY A 98 -11.69 -7.03 42.66
CA GLY A 98 -11.80 -8.42 43.12
C GLY A 98 -13.23 -8.92 43.35
N ALA A 99 -14.27 -8.09 43.19
CA ALA A 99 -15.65 -8.51 43.43
C ALA A 99 -16.14 -9.57 42.44
N LEU A 100 -15.78 -9.47 41.16
CA LEU A 100 -16.10 -10.49 40.17
C LEU A 100 -15.40 -11.83 40.50
N LYS A 101 -14.13 -11.78 40.90
CA LYS A 101 -13.38 -12.97 41.35
C LYS A 101 -14.01 -13.61 42.59
N ALA A 102 -14.45 -12.81 43.56
CA ALA A 102 -15.18 -13.29 44.73
C ALA A 102 -16.55 -13.90 44.34
N THR A 103 -17.23 -13.32 43.35
CA THR A 103 -18.50 -13.81 42.80
C THR A 103 -18.33 -15.17 42.14
N LEU A 104 -17.27 -15.35 41.32
CA LEU A 104 -16.92 -16.64 40.73
C LEU A 104 -16.61 -17.69 41.81
N SER A 105 -15.82 -17.34 42.83
CA SER A 105 -15.52 -18.24 43.95
C SER A 105 -16.75 -18.61 44.78
N LEU A 106 -17.71 -17.69 44.94
CA LEU A 106 -18.98 -17.99 45.60
C LEU A 106 -19.83 -18.93 44.74
N LEU A 107 -19.90 -18.68 43.43
CA LEU A 107 -20.64 -19.51 42.48
C LEU A 107 -20.16 -20.97 42.51
N GLU A 108 -18.84 -21.20 42.53
CA GLU A 108 -18.26 -22.55 42.68
C GLU A 108 -18.80 -23.29 43.92
N ARG A 109 -18.93 -22.59 45.05
CA ARG A 109 -19.45 -23.14 46.31
C ARG A 109 -20.96 -23.34 46.29
N VAL A 110 -21.68 -22.50 45.54
CA VAL A 110 -23.13 -22.60 45.36
C VAL A 110 -23.49 -23.77 44.47
N LEU A 111 -22.69 -24.04 43.44
CA LEU A 111 -22.90 -25.19 42.55
C LEU A 111 -22.54 -26.53 43.22
N ALA A 112 -21.65 -26.55 44.21
CA ALA A 112 -21.31 -27.75 44.97
C ALA A 112 -22.53 -28.39 45.66
N LYS A 113 -22.60 -29.73 45.66
CA LYS A 113 -23.70 -30.48 46.28
C LYS A 113 -23.73 -30.28 47.80
N ASP A 114 -22.57 -30.34 48.43
CA ASP A 114 -22.31 -30.04 49.84
C ASP A 114 -20.87 -29.50 49.99
N LEU A 115 -20.49 -29.00 51.18
CA LEU A 115 -19.13 -28.47 51.41
C LEU A 115 -18.03 -29.55 51.44
N ALA A 116 -18.37 -30.84 51.52
CA ALA A 116 -17.39 -31.94 51.55
C ALA A 116 -17.11 -32.53 50.16
N THR A 117 -18.03 -32.36 49.22
CA THR A 117 -17.97 -32.92 47.87
C THR A 117 -17.83 -31.77 46.88
N PRO A 118 -16.60 -31.47 46.43
CA PRO A 118 -16.37 -30.46 45.41
C PRO A 118 -17.16 -30.82 44.14
N ILE A 119 -17.78 -29.82 43.53
CA ILE A 119 -18.30 -29.96 42.16
C ILE A 119 -17.15 -30.27 41.20
N SER A 120 -17.44 -31.02 40.13
CA SER A 120 -16.45 -31.25 39.07
C SER A 120 -16.03 -29.92 38.47
N ARG A 121 -14.74 -29.78 38.15
CA ARG A 121 -14.25 -28.59 37.43
C ARG A 121 -14.94 -28.43 36.09
N ASP A 122 -15.31 -29.53 35.44
CA ASP A 122 -15.99 -29.52 34.14
C ASP A 122 -17.41 -28.94 34.25
N ASP A 123 -18.14 -29.23 35.33
CA ASP A 123 -19.49 -28.71 35.54
C ASP A 123 -19.47 -27.19 35.83
N ILE A 124 -18.50 -26.72 36.63
CA ILE A 124 -18.28 -25.29 36.85
C ILE A 124 -17.93 -24.60 35.53
N ARG A 125 -16.98 -25.17 34.78
CA ARG A 125 -16.54 -24.62 33.50
C ARG A 125 -17.67 -24.58 32.49
N HIS A 126 -18.52 -25.62 32.42
CA HIS A 126 -19.70 -25.63 31.57
C HIS A 126 -20.68 -24.52 31.94
N PHE A 127 -20.93 -24.32 33.25
CA PHE A 127 -21.82 -23.26 33.73
C PHE A 127 -21.30 -21.85 33.40
N ILE A 128 -20.02 -21.60 33.68
CA ILE A 128 -19.37 -20.32 33.37
C ILE A 128 -19.31 -20.10 31.86
N GLY A 129 -19.03 -21.15 31.09
CA GLY A 129 -19.03 -21.10 29.63
C GLY A 129 -20.37 -20.63 29.08
N LYS A 130 -21.48 -21.17 29.60
CA LYS A 130 -22.84 -20.73 29.23
C LYS A 130 -23.11 -19.27 29.64
N CYS A 131 -22.61 -18.83 30.79
CA CYS A 131 -22.74 -17.42 31.21
C CYS A 131 -21.98 -16.49 30.26
N LEU A 132 -20.77 -16.86 29.87
CA LEU A 132 -19.92 -16.09 28.97
C LEU A 132 -20.47 -16.12 27.53
N GLU A 133 -20.99 -17.24 27.05
CA GLU A 133 -21.71 -17.32 25.79
C GLU A 133 -22.88 -16.32 25.77
N ASN A 134 -23.76 -16.34 26.78
CA ASN A 134 -24.85 -15.38 26.93
C ASN A 134 -24.36 -13.92 27.04
N ALA A 135 -23.24 -13.71 27.72
CA ALA A 135 -22.62 -12.39 27.86
C ALA A 135 -22.15 -11.83 26.51
N ALA A 136 -21.68 -12.69 25.59
CA ALA A 136 -21.27 -12.27 24.24
C ALA A 136 -22.46 -11.67 23.49
N TYR A 137 -23.61 -12.36 23.50
CA TYR A 137 -24.85 -11.87 22.87
C TYR A 137 -25.31 -10.54 23.48
N ILE A 138 -25.33 -10.43 24.82
CA ILE A 138 -25.77 -9.21 25.50
C ILE A 138 -24.83 -8.04 25.20
N ASN A 139 -23.52 -8.28 25.26
CA ASN A 139 -22.52 -7.24 25.02
C ASN A 139 -22.60 -6.75 23.57
N TYR A 140 -22.71 -7.66 22.60
CA TYR A 140 -22.84 -7.31 21.19
C TYR A 140 -24.12 -6.51 20.94
N THR A 141 -25.27 -7.02 21.38
CA THR A 141 -26.59 -6.36 21.20
C THR A 141 -26.57 -4.93 21.75
N ARG A 142 -25.95 -4.70 22.90
CA ARG A 142 -25.88 -3.35 23.47
C ARG A 142 -24.99 -2.40 22.65
N VAL A 143 -23.89 -2.89 22.11
CA VAL A 143 -23.01 -2.08 21.25
C VAL A 143 -23.64 -1.83 19.89
N SER A 144 -24.32 -2.81 19.30
CA SER A 144 -25.06 -2.63 18.05
C SER A 144 -26.22 -1.64 18.21
N ASP A 145 -26.94 -1.68 19.33
CA ASP A 145 -27.99 -0.71 19.67
C ASP A 145 -27.42 0.71 19.85
N GLN A 146 -26.26 0.83 20.50
CA GLN A 146 -25.57 2.11 20.66
C GLN A 146 -25.11 2.68 19.32
N ALA A 147 -24.63 1.82 18.42
CA ALA A 147 -24.25 2.18 17.05
C ALA A 147 -25.46 2.42 16.13
N LYS A 148 -26.66 2.04 16.56
CA LYS A 148 -27.91 2.10 15.77
C LYS A 148 -27.82 1.38 14.43
N ILE A 149 -27.11 0.25 14.41
CA ILE A 149 -26.86 -0.52 13.19
C ILE A 149 -28.17 -0.98 12.53
N GLU A 150 -29.21 -1.29 13.31
CA GLU A 150 -30.52 -1.71 12.81
C GLU A 150 -31.22 -0.63 11.98
N GLU A 151 -31.03 0.65 12.33
CA GLU A 151 -31.65 1.79 11.63
C GLU A 151 -30.95 2.13 10.30
N THR A 152 -29.72 1.66 10.08
CA THR A 152 -28.88 2.03 8.94
C THR A 152 -28.56 0.84 8.02
N VAL A 153 -28.02 -0.26 8.56
CA VAL A 153 -27.59 -1.43 7.78
C VAL A 153 -28.77 -2.12 7.08
N TYR A 154 -29.89 -2.27 7.79
CA TYR A 154 -31.09 -2.93 7.27
C TYR A 154 -32.06 -1.97 6.59
N ASN A 155 -31.75 -0.67 6.58
CA ASN A 155 -32.55 0.33 5.88
C ASN A 155 -32.22 0.33 4.38
N SER A 156 -33.25 0.26 3.53
CA SER A 156 -33.09 0.25 2.07
C SER A 156 -32.68 1.60 1.48
N ASP A 157 -32.90 2.70 2.22
CA ASP A 157 -32.75 4.06 1.68
C ASP A 157 -31.31 4.61 1.81
N ASP A 158 -30.47 3.96 2.61
CA ASP A 158 -29.08 4.38 2.83
C ASP A 158 -28.13 3.85 1.74
N SER A 159 -27.17 4.70 1.33
CA SER A 159 -26.19 4.32 0.30
C SER A 159 -25.26 3.20 0.78
N PRO A 160 -24.78 2.30 -0.11
CA PRO A 160 -23.87 1.22 0.27
C PRO A 160 -22.62 1.70 1.02
N ARG A 161 -22.08 2.86 0.61
CA ARG A 161 -20.93 3.49 1.26
C ARG A 161 -21.22 3.90 2.70
N LYS A 162 -22.36 4.55 2.96
CA LYS A 162 -22.77 4.93 4.31
C LYS A 162 -22.89 3.72 5.22
N LYS A 163 -23.46 2.61 4.72
CA LYS A 163 -23.57 1.36 5.48
C LYS A 163 -22.20 0.80 5.90
N VAL A 164 -21.19 0.94 5.05
CA VAL A 164 -19.81 0.56 5.39
C VAL A 164 -19.21 1.50 6.43
N GLU A 165 -19.42 2.82 6.29
CA GLU A 165 -18.95 3.81 7.27
C GLU A 165 -19.55 3.54 8.66
N ASP A 166 -20.85 3.24 8.74
CA ASP A 166 -21.53 2.88 10.00
C ASP A 166 -21.02 1.53 10.56
N LEU A 167 -20.72 0.56 9.69
CA LEU A 167 -20.14 -0.73 10.10
C LEU A 167 -18.70 -0.60 10.61
N ILE A 168 -17.89 0.30 10.03
CA ILE A 168 -16.56 0.64 10.54
C ILE A 168 -16.68 1.24 11.94
N HIS A 169 -17.63 2.16 12.14
CA HIS A 169 -17.87 2.73 13.45
C HIS A 169 -18.29 1.68 14.48
N LEU A 170 -19.15 0.72 14.10
CA LEU A 170 -19.49 -0.42 14.95
C LEU A 170 -18.24 -1.26 15.30
N ALA A 171 -17.36 -1.53 14.32
CA ALA A 171 -16.13 -2.27 14.54
C ALA A 171 -15.20 -1.57 15.55
N GLU A 172 -15.08 -0.23 15.47
CA GLU A 172 -14.32 0.57 16.46
C GLU A 172 -14.89 0.39 17.87
N LEU A 173 -16.22 0.52 18.04
CA LEU A 173 -16.88 0.33 19.33
C LEU A 173 -16.71 -1.10 19.87
N CYS A 174 -16.78 -2.10 18.99
CA CYS A 174 -16.53 -3.50 19.32
C CYS A 174 -15.08 -3.71 19.82
N ILE A 175 -14.09 -3.15 19.13
CA ILE A 175 -12.68 -3.21 19.52
C ILE A 175 -12.48 -2.54 20.89
N GLU A 176 -13.00 -1.33 21.08
CA GLU A 176 -12.91 -0.61 22.35
C GLU A 176 -13.54 -1.40 23.50
N LEU A 177 -14.72 -2.00 23.27
CA LEU A 177 -15.40 -2.81 24.28
C LEU A 177 -14.55 -4.01 24.71
N LEU A 178 -13.99 -4.76 23.76
CA LEU A 178 -13.20 -5.96 24.04
C LEU A 178 -11.83 -5.62 24.65
N GLN A 179 -11.22 -4.50 24.25
CA GLN A 179 -10.02 -3.99 24.92
C GLN A 179 -10.28 -3.68 26.38
N GLN A 180 -11.39 -2.98 26.68
CA GLN A 180 -11.83 -2.76 28.06
C GLN A 180 -12.10 -4.08 28.80
N ASP A 181 -12.63 -5.09 28.11
CA ASP A 181 -12.87 -6.40 28.74
C ASP A 181 -11.56 -7.07 29.15
N SER A 182 -10.57 -7.02 28.26
CA SER A 182 -9.21 -7.52 28.51
C SER A 182 -8.54 -6.77 29.66
N GLU A 183 -8.69 -5.44 29.73
CA GLU A 183 -8.08 -4.60 30.77
C GLU A 183 -8.71 -4.79 32.15
N HIS A 184 -10.03 -4.93 32.24
CA HIS A 184 -10.74 -4.88 33.52
C HIS A 184 -11.20 -6.23 34.08
N TYR A 185 -11.38 -7.25 33.24
CA TYR A 185 -11.99 -8.52 33.67
C TYR A 185 -11.11 -9.75 33.46
N ARG A 186 -10.10 -9.69 32.58
CA ARG A 186 -9.25 -10.85 32.25
C ARG A 186 -8.59 -11.47 33.48
N GLU A 187 -8.17 -10.68 34.46
CA GLU A 187 -7.60 -11.19 35.71
C GLU A 187 -8.60 -12.03 36.52
N ALA A 188 -9.87 -11.60 36.59
CA ALA A 188 -10.91 -12.33 37.31
C ALA A 188 -11.21 -13.70 36.69
N PHE A 189 -11.08 -13.79 35.35
CA PHE A 189 -11.31 -15.00 34.57
C PHE A 189 -10.02 -15.76 34.22
N GLN A 190 -8.89 -15.53 34.90
CA GLN A 190 -7.62 -16.16 34.55
C GLN A 190 -7.68 -17.70 34.45
N GLN A 191 -8.50 -18.35 35.27
CA GLN A 191 -8.71 -19.81 35.26
C GLN A 191 -9.64 -20.30 34.14
N TYR A 192 -10.30 -19.37 33.46
CA TYR A 192 -11.31 -19.53 32.42
C TYR A 192 -10.93 -18.74 31.16
N ASN A 193 -9.64 -18.44 30.96
CA ASN A 193 -9.17 -17.60 29.86
C ASN A 193 -9.57 -18.14 28.48
N ASP A 194 -9.64 -19.47 28.34
CA ASP A 194 -10.11 -20.11 27.12
C ASP A 194 -11.61 -19.88 26.87
N LEU A 195 -12.43 -19.76 27.93
CA LEU A 195 -13.85 -19.41 27.81
C LEU A 195 -14.04 -17.92 27.49
N LEU A 196 -13.12 -17.05 27.92
CA LEU A 196 -13.11 -15.64 27.49
C LEU A 196 -12.77 -15.52 26.00
N ILE A 197 -11.80 -16.29 25.50
CA ILE A 197 -11.50 -16.34 24.07
C ILE A 197 -12.72 -16.84 23.28
N GLU A 198 -13.44 -17.84 23.79
CA GLU A 198 -14.69 -18.31 23.17
C GLU A 198 -15.78 -17.22 23.17
N HIS A 199 -15.90 -16.44 24.27
CA HIS A 199 -16.79 -15.28 24.34
C HIS A 199 -16.46 -14.23 23.28
N GLU A 200 -15.18 -13.89 23.11
CA GLU A 200 -14.73 -12.95 22.09
C GLU A 200 -15.02 -13.45 20.67
N GLU A 201 -14.79 -14.73 20.40
CA GLU A 201 -15.09 -15.35 19.10
C GLU A 201 -16.60 -15.38 18.80
N ILE A 202 -17.44 -15.69 19.79
CA ILE A 202 -18.91 -15.62 19.64
C ILE A 202 -19.33 -14.17 19.37
N PHE A 203 -18.79 -13.22 20.13
CA PHE A 203 -19.07 -11.79 19.92
C PHE A 203 -18.73 -11.37 18.49
N TRP A 204 -17.56 -11.73 17.99
CA TRP A 204 -17.15 -11.42 16.62
C TRP A 204 -17.95 -12.18 15.57
N SER A 205 -18.43 -13.39 15.86
CA SER A 205 -19.32 -14.11 14.95
C SER A 205 -20.67 -13.41 14.75
N LEU A 206 -21.16 -12.68 15.76
CA LEU A 206 -22.37 -11.86 15.64
C LEU A 206 -22.10 -10.64 14.75
N PHE A 207 -20.97 -9.96 14.98
CA PHE A 207 -20.51 -8.89 14.10
C PHE A 207 -20.35 -9.36 12.65
N ALA A 208 -19.85 -10.57 12.43
CA ALA A 208 -19.64 -11.13 11.11
C ALA A 208 -20.94 -11.21 10.28
N VAL A 209 -22.09 -11.48 10.92
CA VAL A 209 -23.39 -11.54 10.24
C VAL A 209 -23.75 -10.19 9.64
N ASP A 210 -23.62 -9.11 10.42
CA ASP A 210 -23.88 -7.75 9.95
C ASP A 210 -22.85 -7.33 8.88
N MET A 211 -21.58 -7.71 9.08
CA MET A 211 -20.52 -7.45 8.11
C MET A 211 -20.79 -8.09 6.75
N GLU A 212 -21.12 -9.38 6.71
CA GLU A 212 -21.42 -10.10 5.48
C GLU A 212 -22.63 -9.46 4.77
N HIS A 213 -23.68 -9.11 5.52
CA HIS A 213 -24.85 -8.45 4.95
C HIS A 213 -24.53 -7.11 4.27
N VAL A 214 -23.67 -6.28 4.89
CA VAL A 214 -23.24 -4.99 4.31
C VAL A 214 -22.32 -5.19 3.10
N ILE A 215 -21.40 -6.16 3.18
CA ILE A 215 -20.45 -6.46 2.10
C ILE A 215 -21.18 -6.97 0.86
N ASP A 216 -22.17 -7.84 1.02
CA ASP A 216 -22.97 -8.40 -0.08
C ASP A 216 -23.77 -7.34 -0.85
N GLN A 217 -24.06 -6.20 -0.22
CA GLN A 217 -24.74 -5.07 -0.85
C GLN A 217 -23.79 -4.11 -1.57
N GLN A 218 -22.48 -4.27 -1.40
CA GLN A 218 -21.52 -3.37 -2.06
C GLN A 218 -21.46 -3.63 -3.56
N PRO A 219 -21.30 -2.57 -4.38
CA PRO A 219 -20.99 -2.73 -5.79
C PRO A 219 -19.74 -3.59 -5.99
N ILE A 220 -19.74 -4.45 -7.02
CA ILE A 220 -18.61 -5.34 -7.35
C ILE A 220 -17.32 -4.55 -7.63
N GLU A 221 -17.45 -3.32 -8.13
CA GLU A 221 -16.34 -2.41 -8.43
C GLU A 221 -15.95 -1.51 -7.24
N SER A 222 -16.56 -1.71 -6.07
CA SER A 222 -16.28 -0.91 -4.88
C SER A 222 -15.04 -1.43 -4.13
N TRP A 223 -14.38 -0.47 -3.49
CA TRP A 223 -13.23 -0.62 -2.62
C TRP A 223 -13.48 0.00 -1.25
N ASP A 224 -14.69 0.53 -1.04
CA ASP A 224 -15.06 1.28 0.16
C ASP A 224 -15.03 0.43 1.44
N SER A 225 -15.11 -0.91 1.32
CA SER A 225 -15.07 -1.86 2.45
C SER A 225 -13.67 -2.24 2.93
N PHE A 226 -12.60 -1.95 2.17
CA PHE A 226 -11.24 -2.31 2.60
C PHE A 226 -10.73 -1.60 3.86
N PRO A 227 -11.10 -0.34 4.16
CA PRO A 227 -10.80 0.27 5.45
C PRO A 227 -11.33 -0.55 6.64
N LEU A 228 -12.50 -1.20 6.51
CA LEU A 228 -13.01 -2.11 7.53
C LEU A 228 -12.09 -3.32 7.73
N PHE A 229 -11.68 -3.96 6.62
CA PHE A 229 -10.74 -5.07 6.68
C PHE A 229 -9.43 -4.66 7.33
N GLN A 230 -8.86 -3.52 6.94
CA GLN A 230 -7.61 -3.02 7.48
C GLN A 230 -7.71 -2.80 9.00
N LEU A 231 -8.76 -2.11 9.46
CA LEU A 231 -9.02 -1.86 10.88
C LEU A 231 -9.08 -3.17 11.68
N LEU A 232 -9.92 -4.11 11.25
CA LEU A 232 -10.11 -5.38 11.94
C LEU A 232 -8.85 -6.24 11.92
N ASN A 233 -8.16 -6.32 10.78
CA ASN A 233 -6.94 -7.11 10.65
C ASN A 233 -5.78 -6.52 11.49
N ASP A 234 -5.61 -5.19 11.50
CA ASP A 234 -4.60 -4.52 12.32
C ASP A 234 -4.83 -4.80 13.82
N TYR A 235 -6.09 -4.81 14.27
CA TYR A 235 -6.45 -5.23 15.62
C TYR A 235 -6.16 -6.73 15.85
N LEU A 236 -6.69 -7.61 15.02
CA LEU A 236 -6.64 -9.06 15.22
C LEU A 236 -5.22 -9.63 15.17
N ARG A 237 -4.34 -9.10 14.30
CA ARG A 237 -2.96 -9.61 14.20
C ARG A 237 -2.12 -9.32 15.43
N THR A 238 -2.44 -8.26 16.16
CA THR A 238 -1.74 -7.89 17.40
C THR A 238 -2.34 -8.59 18.61
N HIS A 239 -3.53 -9.18 18.47
CA HIS A 239 -4.22 -9.88 19.54
C HIS A 239 -3.64 -11.28 19.78
N GLU A 240 -3.17 -11.56 21.00
CA GLU A 240 -2.46 -12.81 21.35
C GLU A 240 -3.26 -14.08 21.07
N SER A 241 -4.59 -14.02 21.21
CA SER A 241 -5.47 -15.20 21.19
C SER A 241 -6.44 -15.25 20.02
N LEU A 242 -6.69 -14.12 19.34
CA LEU A 242 -7.60 -14.04 18.19
C LEU A 242 -6.84 -14.00 16.85
N SER A 243 -5.52 -13.79 16.89
CA SER A 243 -4.69 -13.92 15.69
C SER A 243 -4.81 -15.34 15.12
N ASN A 244 -5.18 -15.45 13.84
CA ASN A 244 -5.54 -16.69 13.17
C ASN A 244 -6.70 -17.49 13.80
N GLY A 245 -7.52 -16.85 14.63
CA GLY A 245 -8.77 -17.40 15.18
C GLY A 245 -9.88 -17.58 14.13
N ARG A 246 -11.06 -18.05 14.56
CA ARG A 246 -12.17 -18.37 13.64
C ARG A 246 -12.66 -17.13 12.91
N PHE A 247 -12.92 -16.04 13.63
CA PHE A 247 -13.35 -14.79 13.00
C PHE A 247 -12.28 -14.20 12.07
N HIS A 248 -10.99 -14.27 12.45
CA HIS A 248 -9.91 -13.76 11.60
C HIS A 248 -9.79 -14.55 10.29
N GLN A 249 -10.01 -15.87 10.32
CA GLN A 249 -10.10 -16.69 9.11
C GLN A 249 -11.32 -16.31 8.27
N GLN A 250 -12.50 -16.14 8.87
CA GLN A 250 -13.70 -15.69 8.17
C GLN A 250 -13.50 -14.32 7.50
N LEU A 251 -12.91 -13.35 8.21
CA LEU A 251 -12.57 -12.04 7.68
C LEU A 251 -11.68 -12.15 6.44
N ARG A 252 -10.64 -12.99 6.49
CA ARG A 252 -9.79 -13.26 5.32
C ARG A 252 -10.58 -13.85 4.17
N ASP A 253 -11.38 -14.86 4.42
CA ASP A 253 -12.11 -15.60 3.38
C ASP A 253 -13.14 -14.70 2.69
N THR A 254 -13.78 -13.80 3.43
CA THR A 254 -14.72 -12.81 2.89
C THR A 254 -14.01 -11.78 2.00
N PHE A 255 -12.85 -11.27 2.41
CA PHE A 255 -12.14 -10.21 1.67
C PHE A 255 -11.18 -10.71 0.59
N ALA A 256 -10.72 -11.97 0.64
CA ALA A 256 -9.83 -12.56 -0.35
C ALA A 256 -10.36 -12.44 -1.80
N PRO A 257 -11.61 -12.81 -2.12
CA PRO A 257 -12.13 -12.65 -3.47
C PRO A 257 -12.38 -11.18 -3.84
N LEU A 258 -12.56 -10.28 -2.87
CA LEU A 258 -12.74 -8.85 -3.13
C LEU A 258 -11.41 -8.20 -3.55
N VAL A 259 -10.31 -8.51 -2.84
CA VAL A 259 -8.99 -7.94 -3.17
C VAL A 259 -8.50 -8.42 -4.53
N VAL A 260 -8.73 -9.70 -4.87
CA VAL A 260 -8.41 -10.23 -6.20
C VAL A 260 -9.19 -9.49 -7.29
N ARG A 261 -10.50 -9.31 -7.11
CA ARG A 261 -11.35 -8.58 -8.06
C ARG A 261 -10.92 -7.12 -8.22
N TYR A 262 -10.57 -6.45 -7.13
CA TYR A 262 -10.08 -5.06 -7.19
C TYR A 262 -8.76 -4.97 -7.96
N VAL A 263 -7.83 -5.89 -7.72
CA VAL A 263 -6.56 -5.98 -8.47
C VAL A 263 -6.83 -6.22 -9.97
N ASP A 264 -7.76 -7.12 -10.32
CA ASP A 264 -8.16 -7.39 -11.72
C ASP A 264 -8.76 -6.14 -12.40
N LEU A 265 -9.60 -5.40 -11.68
CA LEU A 265 -10.22 -4.16 -12.16
C LEU A 265 -9.17 -3.09 -12.41
N MET A 266 -8.23 -2.92 -11.47
CA MET A 266 -7.14 -1.96 -11.60
C MET A 266 -6.20 -2.32 -12.75
N GLU A 267 -5.88 -3.61 -12.93
CA GLU A 267 -5.12 -4.11 -14.08
C GLU A 267 -5.78 -3.69 -15.40
N SER A 268 -7.09 -3.91 -15.52
CA SER A 268 -7.87 -3.57 -16.71
C SER A 268 -7.96 -2.04 -16.93
N CYS A 269 -8.16 -1.27 -15.85
CA CYS A 269 -8.22 0.18 -15.88
C CYS A 269 -6.90 0.81 -16.33
N ILE A 270 -5.78 0.31 -15.80
CA ILE A 270 -4.44 0.76 -16.17
C ILE A 270 -4.16 0.38 -17.63
N ALA A 271 -4.40 -0.87 -18.04
CA ALA A 271 -4.21 -1.31 -19.41
C ALA A 271 -5.00 -0.44 -20.41
N GLN A 272 -6.26 -0.13 -20.09
CA GLN A 272 -7.09 0.74 -20.91
C GLN A 272 -6.57 2.18 -20.95
N SER A 273 -6.08 2.71 -19.83
CA SER A 273 -5.46 4.03 -19.73
C SER A 273 -4.22 4.12 -20.62
N ILE A 274 -3.41 3.07 -20.68
CA ILE A 274 -2.26 3.01 -21.59
C ILE A 274 -2.73 3.00 -23.06
N HIS A 275 -3.78 2.25 -23.41
CA HIS A 275 -4.29 2.23 -24.78
C HIS A 275 -4.89 3.58 -25.22
N LYS A 276 -5.89 4.08 -24.49
CA LYS A 276 -6.67 5.27 -24.87
C LYS A 276 -5.96 6.58 -24.54
N GLY A 277 -5.13 6.59 -23.49
CA GLY A 277 -4.43 7.78 -23.02
C GLY A 277 -3.38 8.22 -24.03
N PHE A 278 -2.49 7.31 -24.45
CA PHE A 278 -1.43 7.66 -25.41
C PHE A 278 -1.94 8.00 -26.81
N GLU A 279 -3.10 7.50 -27.23
CA GLU A 279 -3.75 7.92 -28.49
C GLU A 279 -4.17 9.39 -28.48
N LYS A 280 -4.50 9.94 -27.31
CA LYS A 280 -4.99 11.32 -27.13
C LYS A 280 -3.94 12.25 -26.52
N GLU A 281 -2.72 11.74 -26.29
CA GLU A 281 -1.68 12.47 -25.58
C GLU A 281 -1.14 13.63 -26.41
N ASN A 282 -0.93 14.78 -25.77
CA ASN A 282 -0.41 16.00 -26.38
C ASN A 282 1.08 16.23 -26.07
N TRP A 283 1.69 15.33 -25.28
CA TRP A 283 3.11 15.33 -24.95
C TRP A 283 3.60 16.63 -24.30
N LYS A 284 2.72 17.29 -23.55
CA LYS A 284 3.12 18.39 -22.68
C LYS A 284 3.85 17.84 -21.44
N PRO A 285 4.93 18.48 -21.01
CA PRO A 285 5.64 18.06 -19.82
C PRO A 285 4.73 18.18 -18.60
N LYS A 286 4.63 17.10 -17.83
CA LYS A 286 3.97 17.07 -16.53
C LYS A 286 4.84 16.25 -15.59
N ALA A 287 5.29 16.86 -14.50
CA ALA A 287 6.25 16.25 -13.57
C ALA A 287 7.48 15.67 -14.31
N ARG A 288 7.66 14.34 -14.31
CA ARG A 288 8.81 13.66 -14.92
C ARG A 288 8.52 13.09 -16.31
N GLY A 289 7.26 13.13 -16.77
CA GLY A 289 6.87 12.64 -18.09
C GLY A 289 5.74 13.45 -18.70
N CYS A 290 4.63 12.78 -19.00
CA CYS A 290 3.41 13.37 -19.54
C CYS A 290 2.20 13.02 -18.67
N ALA A 291 1.03 13.61 -18.99
CA ALA A 291 -0.19 13.38 -18.21
C ALA A 291 -0.58 11.89 -18.11
N THR A 292 -0.48 11.16 -19.22
CA THR A 292 -0.82 9.73 -19.28
C THR A 292 0.16 8.87 -18.49
N SER A 293 1.48 9.07 -18.65
CA SER A 293 2.48 8.24 -17.97
C SER A 293 2.43 8.42 -16.45
N GLU A 294 2.28 9.66 -15.98
CA GLU A 294 2.17 9.99 -14.56
C GLU A 294 0.96 9.31 -13.92
N ASP A 295 -0.20 9.33 -14.59
CA ASP A 295 -1.42 8.66 -14.09
C ASP A 295 -1.23 7.13 -13.99
N ILE A 296 -0.62 6.50 -14.99
CA ILE A 296 -0.34 5.06 -15.01
C ILE A 296 0.61 4.68 -13.86
N LEU A 297 1.74 5.38 -13.75
CA LEU A 297 2.78 5.08 -12.78
C LEU A 297 2.28 5.34 -11.34
N TRP A 298 1.51 6.41 -11.15
CA TRP A 298 0.86 6.68 -9.86
C TRP A 298 -0.15 5.59 -9.47
N LYS A 299 -1.00 5.13 -10.40
CA LYS A 299 -1.96 4.04 -10.13
C LYS A 299 -1.28 2.74 -9.72
N LEU A 300 -0.16 2.39 -10.36
CA LEU A 300 0.62 1.20 -10.02
C LEU A 300 1.21 1.32 -8.60
N ASP A 301 1.79 2.48 -8.27
CA ASP A 301 2.37 2.73 -6.94
C ASP A 301 1.31 2.75 -5.84
N ALA A 302 0.18 3.41 -6.09
CA ALA A 302 -0.94 3.48 -5.17
C ALA A 302 -1.52 2.09 -4.90
N LEU A 303 -1.66 1.24 -5.94
CA LEU A 303 -2.14 -0.13 -5.79
C LEU A 303 -1.17 -0.98 -4.95
N GLN A 304 0.14 -0.87 -5.18
CA GLN A 304 1.13 -1.60 -4.37
C GLN A 304 1.13 -1.14 -2.91
N CYS A 305 1.06 0.16 -2.66
CA CYS A 305 0.94 0.69 -1.29
C CYS A 305 -0.34 0.18 -0.62
N PHE A 306 -1.48 0.28 -1.31
CA PHE A 306 -2.76 -0.19 -0.81
C PHE A 306 -2.71 -1.66 -0.39
N ILE A 307 -2.25 -2.56 -1.27
CA ILE A 307 -2.20 -4.00 -0.95
C ILE A 307 -1.22 -4.31 0.18
N ARG A 308 -0.08 -3.61 0.25
CA ARG A 308 0.87 -3.75 1.36
C ARG A 308 0.22 -3.33 2.69
N ASP A 309 -0.49 -2.22 2.69
CA ASP A 309 -1.08 -1.64 3.90
C ASP A 309 -2.30 -2.44 4.40
N LEU A 310 -2.86 -3.36 3.58
CA LEU A 310 -3.81 -4.37 4.04
C LEU A 310 -3.18 -5.42 4.97
N HIS A 311 -1.84 -5.58 4.94
CA HIS A 311 -1.07 -6.50 5.77
C HIS A 311 -1.70 -7.90 5.85
N TRP A 312 -1.86 -8.52 4.68
CA TRP A 312 -2.63 -9.75 4.55
C TRP A 312 -2.16 -10.84 5.53
N PRO A 313 -3.05 -11.47 6.33
CA PRO A 313 -2.62 -12.39 7.40
C PRO A 313 -2.12 -13.74 6.88
N ASP A 314 -2.56 -14.16 5.68
CA ASP A 314 -2.03 -15.34 5.02
C ASP A 314 -0.73 -15.00 4.28
N GLU A 315 0.41 -15.45 4.78
CA GLU A 315 1.70 -15.17 4.13
C GLU A 315 1.75 -15.69 2.69
N ILE A 316 1.19 -16.86 2.39
CA ILE A 316 1.22 -17.48 1.06
C ILE A 316 0.41 -16.65 0.06
N PHE A 317 -0.81 -16.28 0.44
CA PHE A 317 -1.65 -15.44 -0.41
C PHE A 317 -1.09 -14.02 -0.53
N GLY A 318 -0.54 -13.46 0.55
CA GLY A 318 0.13 -12.16 0.55
C GLY A 318 1.31 -12.13 -0.42
N GLU A 319 2.19 -13.13 -0.36
CA GLU A 319 3.31 -13.30 -1.31
C GLU A 319 2.82 -13.44 -2.76
N HIS A 320 1.74 -14.22 -2.98
CA HIS A 320 1.15 -14.37 -4.31
C HIS A 320 0.61 -13.04 -4.86
N LEU A 321 -0.10 -12.26 -4.04
CA LEU A 321 -0.56 -10.92 -4.40
C LEU A 321 0.61 -10.01 -4.73
N GLU A 322 1.64 -9.96 -3.88
CA GLU A 322 2.82 -9.12 -4.11
C GLU A 322 3.52 -9.47 -5.42
N LYS A 323 3.74 -10.76 -5.67
CA LYS A 323 4.34 -11.26 -6.92
C LYS A 323 3.50 -10.86 -8.13
N ARG A 324 2.17 -10.98 -8.02
CA ARG A 324 1.24 -10.56 -9.09
C ARG A 324 1.34 -9.07 -9.37
N LEU A 325 1.41 -8.22 -8.34
CA LEU A 325 1.54 -6.77 -8.51
C LEU A 325 2.88 -6.37 -9.14
N LYS A 326 3.97 -7.06 -8.79
CA LYS A 326 5.29 -6.86 -9.42
C LYS A 326 5.27 -7.22 -10.90
N GLN A 327 4.68 -8.36 -11.25
CA GLN A 327 4.49 -8.78 -12.64
C GLN A 327 3.63 -7.76 -13.41
N MET A 328 2.50 -7.36 -12.84
CA MET A 328 1.61 -6.35 -13.42
C MET A 328 2.35 -5.03 -13.67
N ALA A 329 3.09 -4.53 -12.68
CA ALA A 329 3.86 -3.30 -12.84
C ALA A 329 4.89 -3.41 -13.98
N SER A 330 5.62 -4.52 -14.05
CA SER A 330 6.58 -4.80 -15.13
C SER A 330 5.90 -4.79 -16.51
N ASP A 331 4.79 -5.51 -16.66
CA ASP A 331 4.05 -5.60 -17.93
C ASP A 331 3.44 -4.25 -18.36
N MET A 332 2.88 -3.49 -17.42
CA MET A 332 2.28 -2.19 -17.70
C MET A 332 3.34 -1.14 -18.06
N ILE A 333 4.51 -1.16 -17.41
CA ILE A 333 5.66 -0.33 -17.76
C ILE A 333 6.20 -0.71 -19.15
N GLU A 334 6.37 -2.00 -19.44
CA GLU A 334 6.81 -2.47 -20.77
C GLU A 334 5.84 -1.97 -21.86
N ALA A 335 4.53 -2.12 -21.61
CA ALA A 335 3.49 -1.75 -22.55
C ALA A 335 3.39 -0.22 -22.73
N CYS A 336 3.66 0.57 -21.68
CA CYS A 336 3.82 2.02 -21.74
C CYS A 336 5.01 2.39 -22.63
N ALA A 337 6.20 1.89 -22.30
CA ALA A 337 7.44 2.18 -23.01
C ALA A 337 7.36 1.83 -24.50
N LYS A 338 6.77 0.67 -24.83
CA LYS A 338 6.55 0.23 -26.20
C LYS A 338 5.69 1.18 -27.03
N ARG A 339 4.65 1.78 -26.43
CA ARG A 339 3.78 2.74 -27.12
C ARG A 339 4.45 4.09 -27.29
N VAL A 340 5.17 4.56 -26.26
CA VAL A 340 5.96 5.79 -26.34
C VAL A 340 7.02 5.68 -27.43
N TRP A 341 7.75 4.56 -27.49
CA TRP A 341 8.72 4.28 -28.55
C TRP A 341 8.12 4.36 -29.95
N ARG A 342 6.97 3.74 -30.19
CA ARG A 342 6.28 3.80 -31.50
C ARG A 342 5.90 5.22 -31.90
N HIS A 343 5.45 6.04 -30.95
CA HIS A 343 5.14 7.45 -31.19
C HIS A 343 6.41 8.24 -31.50
N PHE A 344 7.46 8.06 -30.70
CA PHE A 344 8.76 8.71 -30.90
C PHE A 344 9.35 8.39 -32.28
N GLU A 345 9.36 7.10 -32.66
CA GLU A 345 9.86 6.65 -33.96
C GLU A 345 9.07 7.30 -35.11
N THR A 346 7.75 7.39 -34.97
CA THR A 346 6.88 8.05 -35.95
C THR A 346 7.19 9.55 -36.06
N TRP A 347 7.42 10.23 -34.94
CA TRP A 347 7.78 11.65 -34.91
C TRP A 347 9.13 11.93 -35.55
N ILE A 348 10.16 11.19 -35.15
CA ILE A 348 11.52 11.32 -35.69
C ILE A 348 11.55 11.03 -37.21
N LYS A 349 10.78 10.03 -37.68
CA LYS A 349 10.67 9.71 -39.12
C LYS A 349 9.83 10.73 -39.90
N LYS A 350 8.65 11.13 -39.41
CA LYS A 350 7.75 12.08 -40.12
C LYS A 350 8.33 13.49 -40.18
N GLY A 351 9.10 13.90 -39.19
CA GLY A 351 9.89 15.14 -39.21
C GLY A 351 10.94 15.18 -40.33
N GLY A 352 11.05 14.16 -41.20
CA GLY A 352 11.83 14.16 -42.44
C GLY A 352 11.12 14.74 -43.68
N LEU A 353 9.78 14.85 -43.68
CA LEU A 353 9.01 15.19 -44.90
C LEU A 353 8.76 16.71 -45.10
N ILE A 354 8.89 17.54 -44.06
CA ILE A 354 8.74 19.00 -44.15
C ILE A 354 9.87 19.63 -43.31
N GLY A 355 10.89 20.21 -43.94
CA GLY A 355 11.99 20.93 -43.25
C GLY A 355 13.04 20.07 -42.53
N GLY A 356 12.94 18.74 -42.59
CA GLY A 356 13.69 17.81 -41.75
C GLY A 356 15.20 17.67 -41.93
N THR A 357 15.76 18.28 -42.97
CA THR A 357 17.20 18.30 -43.27
C THR A 357 17.70 19.74 -43.46
N SER A 358 16.89 20.72 -43.05
CA SER A 358 17.25 22.14 -43.05
C SER A 358 18.16 22.44 -41.85
N SER A 359 18.99 23.46 -42.01
CA SER A 359 19.80 24.04 -40.93
C SER A 359 18.98 24.74 -39.84
N ASP A 360 17.66 24.88 -40.03
CA ASP A 360 16.75 25.43 -39.03
C ASP A 360 16.06 24.32 -38.19
N TYR A 361 16.51 23.08 -38.31
CA TYR A 361 15.93 21.96 -37.59
C TYR A 361 16.14 22.13 -36.08
N LEU A 362 15.05 22.14 -35.33
CA LEU A 362 15.04 22.08 -33.88
C LEU A 362 14.22 20.87 -33.44
N LEU A 363 14.80 20.03 -32.59
CA LEU A 363 14.11 18.87 -32.04
C LEU A 363 12.81 19.31 -31.34
N PRO A 364 11.63 18.74 -31.73
CA PRO A 364 10.38 19.02 -31.03
C PRO A 364 10.48 18.68 -29.54
N SER A 365 9.90 19.53 -28.69
CA SER A 365 9.87 19.31 -27.23
C SER A 365 9.21 17.99 -26.84
N GLU A 366 8.24 17.56 -27.63
CA GLU A 366 7.45 16.36 -27.47
C GLU A 366 8.36 15.11 -27.51
N CYS A 367 9.40 15.12 -28.34
CA CYS A 367 10.41 14.06 -28.36
C CYS A 367 11.20 13.99 -27.04
N CYS A 368 11.56 15.14 -26.45
CA CYS A 368 12.21 15.17 -25.13
C CYS A 368 11.29 14.65 -24.04
N VAL A 369 10.00 14.99 -24.09
CA VAL A 369 9.00 14.47 -23.13
C VAL A 369 8.87 12.95 -23.26
N MET A 370 8.82 12.40 -24.48
CA MET A 370 8.80 10.95 -24.69
C MET A 370 10.04 10.25 -24.11
N ILE A 371 11.23 10.83 -24.28
CA ILE A 371 12.47 10.32 -23.66
C ILE A 371 12.35 10.33 -22.14
N ASN A 372 11.88 11.43 -21.55
CA ASN A 372 11.71 11.55 -20.10
C ASN A 372 10.71 10.54 -19.54
N VAL A 373 9.65 10.20 -20.30
CA VAL A 373 8.73 9.12 -19.91
C VAL A 373 9.47 7.79 -19.77
N ILE A 374 10.37 7.44 -20.69
CA ILE A 374 11.15 6.19 -20.59
C ILE A 374 12.14 6.23 -19.43
N LEU A 375 12.79 7.38 -19.21
CA LEU A 375 13.69 7.58 -18.06
C LEU A 375 12.94 7.42 -16.73
N ASP A 376 11.74 8.00 -16.60
CA ASP A 376 10.93 7.84 -15.40
C ASP A 376 10.41 6.40 -15.26
N CYS A 377 10.01 5.74 -16.36
CA CYS A 377 9.72 4.31 -16.35
C CYS A 377 10.87 3.47 -15.77
N LYS A 378 12.14 3.83 -16.06
CA LYS A 378 13.32 3.13 -15.50
C LYS A 378 13.42 3.31 -13.99
N VAL A 379 13.23 4.54 -13.51
CA VAL A 379 13.22 4.85 -12.07
C VAL A 379 12.08 4.13 -11.34
N GLN A 380 10.87 4.14 -11.92
CA GLN A 380 9.72 3.48 -11.33
C GLN A 380 9.80 1.96 -11.40
N ALA A 381 10.41 1.39 -12.45
CA ALA A 381 10.63 -0.05 -12.53
C ALA A 381 11.48 -0.56 -11.37
N LEU A 382 12.53 0.18 -10.97
CA LEU A 382 13.31 -0.13 -9.77
C LEU A 382 12.44 -0.12 -8.51
N LYS A 383 11.62 0.92 -8.33
CA LYS A 383 10.74 1.05 -7.15
C LYS A 383 9.69 -0.07 -7.10
N LEU A 384 8.96 -0.28 -8.19
CA LEU A 384 7.77 -1.13 -8.24
C LEU A 384 8.09 -2.62 -8.44
N CYS A 385 9.26 -2.95 -9.00
CA CYS A 385 9.60 -4.34 -9.34
C CYS A 385 10.72 -4.94 -8.45
N ALA A 386 11.50 -4.14 -7.72
CA ALA A 386 12.67 -4.62 -6.96
C ALA A 386 12.52 -4.58 -5.44
N LEU A 387 11.65 -3.73 -4.88
CA LEU A 387 11.53 -3.58 -3.43
C LEU A 387 10.71 -4.76 -2.82
N HIS A 388 11.26 -5.40 -1.77
CA HIS A 388 10.61 -6.26 -0.76
C HIS A 388 10.60 -7.82 -0.82
N SER A 389 11.28 -8.53 -1.74
CA SER A 389 11.40 -10.00 -1.58
C SER A 389 12.60 -10.65 -2.27
N GLY A 390 13.09 -11.75 -1.69
CA GLY A 390 14.37 -12.44 -2.00
C GLY A 390 14.55 -12.98 -3.42
N ASP A 391 13.50 -13.03 -4.25
CA ASP A 391 13.54 -13.33 -5.69
C ASP A 391 13.90 -12.07 -6.53
N LEU A 392 14.76 -11.23 -5.96
CA LEU A 392 15.06 -9.82 -6.24
C LEU A 392 15.41 -9.45 -7.69
N HIS A 393 15.70 -10.42 -8.57
CA HIS A 393 16.47 -10.15 -9.78
C HIS A 393 15.79 -10.45 -11.11
N GLN A 394 14.74 -11.25 -11.21
CA GLN A 394 14.29 -11.65 -12.55
C GLN A 394 13.43 -10.57 -13.25
N TYR A 395 12.42 -10.03 -12.56
CA TYR A 395 11.49 -9.07 -13.16
C TYR A 395 12.14 -7.71 -13.41
N HIS A 396 12.83 -7.19 -12.40
CA HIS A 396 13.56 -5.93 -12.50
C HIS A 396 14.61 -5.98 -13.60
N THR A 397 15.50 -6.98 -13.60
CA THR A 397 16.57 -7.07 -14.61
C THR A 397 16.00 -7.14 -16.02
N ARG A 398 14.93 -7.92 -16.23
CA ARG A 398 14.29 -8.03 -17.55
C ARG A 398 13.70 -6.70 -18.04
N ILE A 399 12.96 -5.97 -17.19
CA ILE A 399 12.37 -4.70 -17.60
C ILE A 399 13.42 -3.61 -17.75
N ASP A 400 14.44 -3.60 -16.88
CA ASP A 400 15.55 -2.65 -16.93
C ASP A 400 16.35 -2.80 -18.24
N GLU A 401 16.76 -4.02 -18.59
CA GLU A 401 17.41 -4.33 -19.87
C GLU A 401 16.56 -3.89 -21.08
N TYR A 402 15.24 -4.08 -21.00
CA TYR A 402 14.31 -3.65 -22.06
C TYR A 402 14.23 -2.12 -22.19
N LEU A 403 14.13 -1.41 -21.07
CA LEU A 403 14.07 0.06 -21.04
C LEU A 403 15.39 0.68 -21.48
N GLU A 404 16.53 0.12 -21.07
CA GLU A 404 17.86 0.52 -21.54
C GLU A 404 18.00 0.35 -23.05
N LYS A 405 17.49 -0.75 -23.59
CA LYS A 405 17.46 -0.96 -25.04
C LYS A 405 16.62 0.10 -25.75
N ILE A 406 15.42 0.43 -25.24
CA ILE A 406 14.58 1.51 -25.82
C ILE A 406 15.32 2.85 -25.77
N LEU A 407 15.94 3.21 -24.65
CA LEU A 407 16.71 4.45 -24.52
C LEU A 407 17.88 4.49 -25.51
N SER A 408 18.61 3.38 -25.67
CA SER A 408 19.69 3.25 -26.67
C SER A 408 19.17 3.47 -28.09
N ASP A 409 18.03 2.86 -28.44
CA ASP A 409 17.42 2.98 -29.77
C ASP A 409 16.87 4.40 -30.02
N MET A 410 16.30 5.06 -28.99
CA MET A 410 15.91 6.47 -29.02
C MET A 410 17.11 7.39 -29.26
N SER A 411 18.21 7.20 -28.54
CA SER A 411 19.44 7.96 -28.75
C SER A 411 19.97 7.80 -30.15
N LYS A 412 20.04 6.57 -30.68
CA LYS A 412 20.50 6.31 -32.06
C LYS A 412 19.63 7.02 -33.08
N ALA A 413 18.30 6.91 -32.97
CA ALA A 413 17.37 7.53 -33.91
C ALA A 413 17.44 9.08 -33.85
N LEU A 414 17.57 9.64 -32.65
CA LEU A 414 17.76 11.07 -32.43
C LEU A 414 19.05 11.57 -33.08
N ILE A 415 20.18 10.90 -32.81
CA ILE A 415 21.49 11.28 -33.32
C ILE A 415 21.53 11.17 -34.83
N GLN A 416 21.00 10.08 -35.41
CA GLN A 416 20.89 9.94 -36.87
C GLN A 416 20.07 11.08 -37.49
N LYS A 417 19.00 11.52 -36.82
CA LYS A 417 18.20 12.65 -37.28
C LYS A 417 18.98 13.95 -37.25
N LEU A 418 19.72 14.24 -36.17
CA LEU A 418 20.58 15.42 -36.07
C LEU A 418 21.69 15.41 -37.14
N LEU A 419 22.32 14.25 -37.35
CA LEU A 419 23.36 14.07 -38.37
C LEU A 419 22.84 14.21 -39.81
N SER A 420 21.56 13.96 -40.06
CA SER A 420 20.97 14.20 -41.39
C SER A 420 21.01 15.67 -41.83
N VAL A 421 21.06 16.61 -40.87
CA VAL A 421 21.26 18.03 -41.15
C VAL A 421 22.68 18.28 -41.63
N LEU A 422 23.68 17.67 -40.98
CA LEU A 422 25.08 17.76 -41.40
C LEU A 422 25.28 17.15 -42.78
N ASP A 423 24.73 15.96 -43.02
CA ASP A 423 24.80 15.29 -44.33
C ASP A 423 24.20 16.16 -45.45
N SER A 424 23.08 16.84 -45.18
CA SER A 424 22.48 17.81 -46.10
C SER A 424 23.41 18.99 -46.41
N ILE A 425 24.09 19.55 -45.40
CA ILE A 425 25.08 20.62 -45.57
C ILE A 425 26.30 20.12 -46.35
N LEU A 426 26.85 18.96 -46.00
CA LEU A 426 27.98 18.36 -46.71
C LEU A 426 27.64 18.09 -48.18
N LYS A 427 26.43 17.60 -48.50
CA LYS A 427 25.94 17.43 -49.89
C LYS A 427 25.83 18.76 -50.65
N LYS A 428 25.44 19.86 -49.98
CA LYS A 428 25.48 21.20 -50.60
C LYS A 428 26.93 21.63 -50.87
N LEU A 429 27.84 21.39 -49.93
CA LEU A 429 29.26 21.72 -50.09
C LEU A 429 29.90 20.94 -51.24
N SER A 430 29.52 19.68 -51.47
CA SER A 430 30.00 18.87 -52.60
C SER A 430 29.69 19.49 -53.98
N ARG A 431 28.74 20.44 -54.08
CA ARG A 431 28.47 21.15 -55.35
C ARG A 431 29.61 22.07 -55.79
N TYR A 432 30.52 22.40 -54.86
CA TYR A 432 31.70 23.24 -55.08
C TYR A 432 32.96 22.42 -55.37
N ASP A 433 32.88 21.09 -55.47
CA ASP A 433 34.02 20.24 -55.83
C ASP A 433 34.57 20.61 -57.22
N GLU A 434 35.90 20.58 -57.39
CA GLU A 434 36.56 20.89 -58.66
C GLU A 434 36.02 19.99 -59.79
N GLY A 435 35.62 20.59 -60.92
CA GLY A 435 34.99 19.88 -62.05
C GLY A 435 33.45 19.85 -62.03
N SER A 436 32.81 20.33 -60.96
CA SER A 436 31.34 20.53 -60.92
C SER A 436 30.90 21.68 -61.83
N PHE A 437 29.83 21.47 -62.62
CA PHE A 437 29.22 22.47 -63.51
C PHE A 437 28.81 23.76 -62.77
N PHE A 438 28.52 23.67 -61.47
CA PHE A 438 28.07 24.80 -60.66
C PHE A 438 29.19 25.60 -59.98
N ALA A 439 30.42 25.07 -59.94
CA ALA A 439 31.54 25.72 -59.26
C ALA A 439 31.88 27.11 -59.86
N GLN A 440 31.69 27.28 -61.17
CA GLN A 440 31.99 28.52 -61.90
C GLN A 440 30.89 29.60 -61.77
N ILE A 441 29.64 29.21 -61.49
CA ILE A 441 28.48 30.12 -61.42
C ILE A 441 28.19 30.58 -59.99
N LEU A 442 28.51 29.74 -58.98
CA LEU A 442 28.22 30.00 -57.57
C LEU A 442 29.27 30.87 -56.85
N SER A 443 30.42 31.12 -57.46
CA SER A 443 31.55 31.87 -56.87
C SER A 443 31.33 33.38 -56.79
N LEU A 444 30.31 33.92 -57.49
CA LEU A 444 30.13 35.37 -57.67
C LEU A 444 29.19 36.06 -56.67
N THR A 445 28.42 35.34 -55.83
CA THR A 445 27.30 35.97 -55.11
C THR A 445 26.96 35.45 -53.70
N LYS A 446 27.83 34.73 -52.97
CA LYS A 446 27.51 34.24 -51.60
C LYS A 446 28.46 34.76 -50.50
N PRO A 447 27.96 35.04 -49.27
CA PRO A 447 28.82 35.28 -48.10
C PRO A 447 29.66 34.03 -47.76
N ILE A 448 30.83 34.24 -47.17
CA ILE A 448 31.96 33.29 -47.19
C ILE A 448 31.65 31.92 -46.54
N ASN A 449 30.73 31.81 -45.58
CA ASN A 449 30.49 30.56 -44.82
C ASN A 449 29.05 30.35 -44.28
N GLU A 450 28.03 30.85 -44.99
CA GLU A 450 26.61 30.82 -44.56
C GLU A 450 26.09 29.44 -44.15
N ASP A 451 26.28 28.40 -44.97
CA ASP A 451 25.82 27.03 -44.67
C ASP A 451 26.50 26.49 -43.39
N GLY A 452 27.75 26.89 -43.12
CA GLY A 452 28.47 26.54 -41.89
C GLY A 452 27.92 27.27 -40.64
N GLN A 453 27.60 28.56 -40.76
CA GLN A 453 26.98 29.32 -39.65
C GLN A 453 25.60 28.76 -39.30
N ALA A 454 24.82 28.40 -40.32
CA ALA A 454 23.51 27.82 -40.15
C ALA A 454 23.58 26.46 -39.43
N TYR A 455 24.54 25.59 -39.80
CA TYR A 455 24.76 24.33 -39.09
C TYR A 455 25.19 24.51 -37.63
N VAL A 456 26.14 25.41 -37.35
CA VAL A 456 26.58 25.68 -35.97
C VAL A 456 25.42 26.20 -35.11
N SER A 457 24.57 27.07 -35.67
CA SER A 457 23.38 27.58 -35.00
C SER A 457 22.38 26.45 -34.71
N CYS A 458 22.17 25.54 -35.68
CA CYS A 458 21.37 24.33 -35.51
C CYS A 458 21.89 23.46 -34.35
N VAL A 459 23.20 23.20 -34.31
CA VAL A 459 23.83 22.37 -33.27
C VAL A 459 23.60 23.00 -31.90
N ASN A 460 23.91 24.29 -31.76
CA ASN A 460 23.75 25.01 -30.48
C ASN A 460 22.31 25.01 -29.98
N ALA A 461 21.34 25.26 -30.88
CA ALA A 461 19.92 25.26 -30.52
C ALA A 461 19.44 23.88 -30.04
N ASN A 462 19.90 22.80 -30.66
CA ASN A 462 19.53 21.44 -30.27
C ASN A 462 20.26 20.96 -29.01
N LEU A 463 21.53 21.33 -28.81
CA LEU A 463 22.24 21.09 -27.55
C LEU A 463 21.49 21.72 -26.38
N GLU A 464 21.09 22.99 -26.51
CA GLU A 464 20.34 23.69 -25.48
C GLU A 464 18.95 23.07 -25.24
N GLN A 465 18.23 22.74 -26.32
CA GLN A 465 16.92 22.09 -26.23
C GLN A 465 16.99 20.76 -25.48
N LEU A 466 17.99 19.91 -25.77
CA LEU A 466 18.18 18.63 -25.11
C LEU A 466 18.58 18.84 -23.64
N ARG A 467 19.52 19.76 -23.38
CA ARG A 467 20.00 20.06 -22.04
C ARG A 467 18.90 20.57 -21.11
N GLN A 468 18.04 21.46 -21.61
CA GLN A 468 16.97 22.06 -20.82
C GLN A 468 15.79 21.12 -20.59
N LYS A 469 15.51 20.21 -21.53
CA LYS A 469 14.24 19.45 -21.55
C LYS A 469 14.39 17.99 -21.18
N ILE A 470 15.57 17.39 -21.25
CA ILE A 470 15.79 16.02 -20.78
C ILE A 470 16.18 16.05 -19.30
N SER A 471 15.49 15.26 -18.49
CA SER A 471 15.64 15.26 -17.02
C SER A 471 16.92 14.58 -16.54
N ASP A 472 17.40 13.56 -17.24
CA ASP A 472 18.61 12.82 -16.87
C ASP A 472 19.86 13.46 -17.48
N GLU A 473 20.71 13.99 -16.60
CA GLU A 473 21.91 14.71 -17.01
C GLU A 473 22.97 13.81 -17.65
N ILE A 474 23.10 12.59 -17.14
CA ILE A 474 24.09 11.59 -17.58
C ILE A 474 23.68 11.07 -18.95
N PHE A 475 22.41 10.71 -19.12
CA PHE A 475 21.87 10.26 -20.41
C PHE A 475 22.06 11.31 -21.51
N THR A 476 21.81 12.58 -21.18
CA THR A 476 22.03 13.69 -22.12
C THR A 476 23.50 13.84 -22.48
N LEU A 477 24.42 13.73 -21.51
CA LEU A 477 25.86 13.78 -21.78
C LEU A 477 26.29 12.64 -22.72
N THR A 478 25.78 11.42 -22.51
CA THR A 478 26.03 10.28 -23.42
C THR A 478 25.55 10.56 -24.84
N ILE A 479 24.39 11.23 -25.01
CA ILE A 479 23.92 11.67 -26.34
C ILE A 479 24.90 12.67 -26.96
N PHE A 480 25.42 13.62 -26.18
CA PHE A 480 26.33 14.65 -26.68
C PHE A 480 27.68 14.07 -27.10
N GLU A 481 28.28 13.20 -26.28
CA GLU A 481 29.51 12.49 -26.61
C GLU A 481 29.35 11.68 -27.92
N GLU A 482 28.26 10.93 -28.03
CA GLU A 482 27.98 10.10 -29.20
C GLU A 482 27.69 10.92 -30.46
N TRP A 483 26.93 12.01 -30.33
CA TRP A 483 26.63 12.91 -31.43
C TRP A 483 27.89 13.57 -31.97
N TYR A 484 28.74 14.12 -31.09
CA TYR A 484 30.01 14.74 -31.49
C TYR A 484 30.93 13.74 -32.18
N ARG A 485 31.05 12.53 -31.63
CA ARG A 485 31.87 11.45 -32.18
C ARG A 485 31.44 11.09 -33.60
N GLN A 486 30.14 10.84 -33.81
CA GLN A 486 29.62 10.50 -35.13
C GLN A 486 29.72 11.67 -36.12
N GLN A 487 29.46 12.90 -35.70
CA GLN A 487 29.62 14.09 -36.54
C GLN A 487 31.08 14.23 -37.02
N THR A 488 32.04 14.09 -36.10
CA THR A 488 33.47 14.16 -36.43
C THR A 488 33.83 13.08 -37.44
N HIS A 489 33.34 11.86 -37.25
CA HIS A 489 33.51 10.78 -38.22
C HIS A 489 32.90 11.09 -39.59
N PHE A 490 31.71 11.67 -39.66
CA PHE A 490 31.06 12.09 -40.92
C PHE A 490 31.91 13.09 -41.71
N ILE A 491 32.44 14.11 -41.03
CA ILE A 491 33.32 15.12 -41.66
C ILE A 491 34.62 14.47 -42.13
N PHE A 492 35.22 13.61 -41.31
CA PHE A 492 36.44 12.89 -41.67
C PHE A 492 36.24 12.04 -42.94
N MET A 493 35.15 11.28 -43.02
CA MET A 493 34.81 10.49 -44.21
C MET A 493 34.59 11.36 -45.44
N TRP A 494 33.85 12.46 -45.31
CA TRP A 494 33.61 13.38 -46.42
C TRP A 494 34.90 14.02 -46.96
N LEU A 495 35.86 14.35 -46.08
CA LEU A 495 37.19 14.81 -46.47
C LEU A 495 38.05 13.69 -47.08
N GLY A 496 37.91 12.46 -46.57
CA GLY A 496 38.60 11.27 -47.09
C GLY A 496 38.25 10.94 -48.54
N GLU A 497 37.02 11.24 -48.97
CA GLU A 497 36.60 11.12 -50.38
C GLU A 497 37.25 12.18 -51.30
N ARG A 498 37.91 13.20 -50.73
CA ARG A 498 38.48 14.37 -51.43
C ARG A 498 39.98 14.51 -51.19
N THR A 499 40.68 13.40 -50.95
CA THR A 499 42.12 13.43 -50.67
C THR A 499 42.94 14.04 -51.82
N GLU A 500 42.53 13.81 -53.07
CA GLU A 500 43.23 14.22 -54.29
C GLU A 500 42.75 15.55 -54.88
N ILE A 501 41.73 16.19 -54.30
CA ILE A 501 41.11 17.42 -54.80
C ILE A 501 41.34 18.55 -53.78
N SER A 502 41.65 19.77 -54.25
CA SER A 502 41.77 20.94 -53.38
C SER A 502 40.39 21.45 -52.95
N LEU A 503 40.24 21.86 -51.69
CA LEU A 503 38.96 22.38 -51.21
C LEU A 503 38.73 23.80 -51.72
N HIS A 504 37.55 24.03 -52.30
CA HIS A 504 37.10 25.37 -52.67
C HIS A 504 37.04 26.27 -51.42
N SER A 505 37.36 27.56 -51.57
CA SER A 505 37.45 28.51 -50.43
C SER A 505 36.17 28.55 -49.57
N TYR A 506 35.00 28.41 -50.21
CA TYR A 506 33.71 28.29 -49.52
C TYR A 506 33.57 27.01 -48.68
N GLN A 507 34.01 25.85 -49.21
CA GLN A 507 33.97 24.58 -48.50
C GLN A 507 34.87 24.64 -47.28
N LEU A 508 36.10 25.13 -47.47
CA LEU A 508 37.08 25.28 -46.42
C LEU A 508 36.58 26.22 -45.30
N ALA A 509 36.04 27.38 -45.65
CA ALA A 509 35.53 28.35 -44.68
C ALA A 509 34.32 27.80 -43.87
N CYS A 510 33.42 27.06 -44.52
CA CYS A 510 32.32 26.36 -43.84
C CYS A 510 32.83 25.27 -42.89
N LEU A 511 33.69 24.37 -43.36
CA LEU A 511 34.19 23.24 -42.57
C LEU A 511 35.05 23.69 -41.39
N MET A 512 35.92 24.68 -41.59
CA MET A 512 36.72 25.28 -40.51
C MET A 512 35.84 25.90 -39.43
N LEU A 513 34.77 26.60 -39.83
CA LEU A 513 33.81 27.16 -38.89
C LEU A 513 33.08 26.05 -38.13
N ILE A 514 32.54 25.06 -38.83
CA ILE A 514 31.81 23.93 -38.23
C ILE A 514 32.70 23.23 -37.21
N VAL A 515 33.86 22.72 -37.62
CA VAL A 515 34.75 21.92 -36.77
C VAL A 515 35.16 22.68 -35.51
N LYS A 516 35.65 23.93 -35.65
CA LYS A 516 36.10 24.73 -34.49
C LYS A 516 34.95 25.13 -33.57
N LYS A 517 33.81 25.58 -34.12
CA LYS A 517 32.71 26.07 -33.29
C LYS A 517 31.96 24.94 -32.62
N THR A 518 31.72 23.81 -33.31
CA THR A 518 31.07 22.68 -32.66
C THR A 518 31.94 22.06 -31.58
N HIS A 519 33.27 22.00 -31.76
CA HIS A 519 34.19 21.56 -30.69
C HIS A 519 33.94 22.34 -29.39
N GLY A 520 34.01 23.68 -29.45
CA GLY A 520 33.73 24.53 -28.28
C GLY A 520 32.29 24.42 -27.76
N SER A 521 31.31 24.24 -28.64
CA SER A 521 29.91 24.04 -28.21
C SER A 521 29.70 22.75 -27.41
N PHE A 522 30.30 21.64 -27.83
CA PHE A 522 30.21 20.36 -27.13
C PHE A 522 31.06 20.36 -25.85
N GLU A 523 32.20 21.07 -25.84
CA GLU A 523 33.00 21.33 -24.64
C GLU A 523 32.19 22.04 -23.55
N LEU A 524 31.47 23.10 -23.92
CA LEU A 524 30.59 23.84 -23.00
C LEU A 524 29.45 22.98 -22.44
N GLN A 525 29.06 21.92 -23.15
CA GLN A 525 28.03 20.98 -22.73
C GLN A 525 28.59 19.80 -21.92
N GLY A 526 29.89 19.79 -21.64
CA GLY A 526 30.54 18.84 -20.73
C GLY A 526 31.18 17.63 -21.39
N VAL A 527 31.26 17.57 -22.73
CA VAL A 527 31.99 16.50 -23.43
C VAL A 527 33.47 16.56 -23.07
N GLN A 528 34.07 15.43 -22.69
CA GLN A 528 35.44 15.41 -22.18
C GLN A 528 36.47 15.75 -23.25
N GLU A 529 37.55 16.42 -22.85
CA GLU A 529 38.64 16.83 -23.73
C GLU A 529 39.24 15.67 -24.53
N LYS A 530 39.35 14.48 -23.93
CA LYS A 530 39.86 13.27 -24.59
C LYS A 530 39.00 12.83 -25.79
N ASP A 531 37.69 13.06 -25.71
CA ASP A 531 36.72 12.68 -26.73
C ASP A 531 36.62 13.79 -27.79
N LEU A 532 36.72 15.05 -27.36
CA LEU A 532 36.80 16.22 -28.23
C LEU A 532 38.05 16.19 -29.13
N ASN A 533 39.21 15.90 -28.55
CA ASN A 533 40.52 15.89 -29.21
C ASN A 533 40.90 14.50 -29.74
N SER A 534 39.91 13.76 -30.27
CA SER A 534 40.12 12.44 -30.87
C SER A 534 41.14 12.47 -32.03
N GLN A 535 41.71 11.31 -32.36
CA GLN A 535 42.62 11.19 -33.51
C GLN A 535 41.96 11.68 -34.81
N LEU A 536 40.67 11.39 -35.01
CA LEU A 536 39.90 11.84 -36.17
C LEU A 536 39.80 13.38 -36.23
N TYR A 537 39.52 14.03 -35.09
CA TYR A 537 39.49 15.49 -35.01
C TYR A 537 40.83 16.11 -35.40
N ASN A 538 41.93 15.59 -34.86
CA ASN A 538 43.28 16.07 -35.17
C ASN A 538 43.62 15.91 -36.66
N SER A 539 43.25 14.77 -37.28
CA SER A 539 43.43 14.56 -38.72
C SER A 539 42.60 15.52 -39.58
N ILE A 540 41.35 15.81 -39.20
CA ILE A 540 40.52 16.82 -39.88
C ILE A 540 41.18 18.18 -39.79
N MET A 541 41.57 18.62 -38.59
CA MET A 541 42.19 19.93 -38.37
C MET A 541 43.50 20.10 -39.14
N GLN A 542 44.33 19.06 -39.19
CA GLN A 542 45.56 19.04 -40.00
C GLN A 542 45.25 19.23 -41.48
N ARG A 543 44.27 18.49 -42.03
CA ARG A 543 43.86 18.64 -43.44
C ARG A 543 43.34 20.04 -43.74
N LEU A 544 42.47 20.57 -42.88
CA LEU A 544 41.89 21.90 -43.10
C LEU A 544 42.94 23.03 -43.01
N HIS A 545 43.88 22.95 -42.07
CA HIS A 545 44.98 23.93 -42.00
C HIS A 545 45.94 23.86 -43.19
N PHE A 546 46.21 22.65 -43.70
CA PHE A 546 46.98 22.51 -44.93
C PHE A 546 46.29 23.20 -46.11
N GLU A 547 44.98 23.01 -46.29
CA GLU A 547 44.20 23.67 -47.34
C GLU A 547 44.11 25.20 -47.15
N GLU A 548 44.03 25.67 -45.91
CA GLU A 548 44.06 27.10 -45.56
C GLU A 548 45.37 27.76 -45.97
N THR A 549 46.50 27.14 -45.64
CA THR A 549 47.82 27.64 -46.06
C THR A 549 48.01 27.54 -47.58
N ALA A 550 47.54 26.49 -48.23
CA ALA A 550 47.63 26.32 -49.69
C ALA A 550 46.78 27.37 -50.45
N ASN A 551 45.58 27.69 -49.95
CA ASN A 551 44.71 28.70 -50.55
C ASN A 551 45.18 30.14 -50.28
N ALA A 552 45.95 30.40 -49.23
CA ALA A 552 46.53 31.72 -48.95
C ALA A 552 47.75 32.07 -49.83
N VAL A 553 48.33 31.07 -50.51
CA VAL A 553 49.52 31.21 -51.39
C VAL A 553 49.12 31.29 -52.87
N LYS A 554 47.87 30.97 -53.22
CA LYS A 554 47.26 31.19 -54.55
C LYS A 554 46.69 32.61 -54.64
#